data_AF-A0A822EP33-F1
#
_entry.id   AF-A0A822EP33-F1
#
_cell.length_a   1.000
_cell.length_b   1.000
_cell.length_c   1.000
_cell.angle_alpha   90.00
_cell.angle_beta   90.00
_cell.angle_gamma   90.00
#
_symmetry.space_group_name_H-M   'P 1'
#
loop_
_entity.id
_entity.type
_entity.pdbx_description
1 polymer ?
#
loop_
_entity_poly.entity_id
_entity_poly.type
_entity_poly.pdbx_seq_one_letter_code
_entity_poly.pdbx_strand_id
1 'polypeptide(L)'
;MHQQPIGLARIDHVPSVLGSQFVMRLAAKALLRELWNDQKTIDKELLVNISIKYGILCPYTAFIGVERRFNTNNESNIDMKLREVPIMI
;
A
#
# COMPACT_ATOMS: atom_id res chain seq x y z
N MET A 1 -18.02 1.26 30.02
CA MET A 1 -17.56 -0.07 29.53
C MET A 1 -18.05 -0.23 28.10
N HIS A 2 -17.19 -0.12 27.10
CA HIS A 2 -17.58 -0.35 25.69
C HIS A 2 -17.42 -1.83 25.38
N GLN A 3 -18.54 -2.53 25.20
CA GLN A 3 -18.56 -3.91 24.74
C GLN A 3 -18.16 -3.93 23.26
N GLN A 4 -17.11 -4.67 22.92
CA GLN A 4 -16.81 -4.98 21.52
C GLN A 4 -17.88 -5.94 20.99
N PRO A 5 -18.47 -5.69 19.80
CA PRO A 5 -19.45 -6.58 19.22
C PRO A 5 -18.82 -7.96 18.95
N ILE A 6 -19.39 -9.00 19.57
CA ILE A 6 -19.03 -10.39 19.36
C ILE A 6 -19.25 -10.73 17.88
N GLY A 7 -18.18 -11.11 17.17
CA GLY A 7 -18.23 -11.51 15.76
C GLY A 7 -17.58 -10.56 14.75
N LEU A 8 -17.02 -9.40 15.17
CA LEU A 8 -16.20 -8.59 14.28
C LEU A 8 -14.77 -9.16 14.19
N ALA A 9 -14.48 -9.88 13.11
CA ALA A 9 -13.10 -10.24 12.78
C ALA A 9 -12.34 -8.96 12.42
N ARG A 10 -11.27 -8.66 13.15
CA ARG A 10 -10.34 -7.57 12.83
C ARG A 10 -9.16 -8.13 12.07
N ILE A 11 -8.67 -7.38 11.09
CA ILE A 11 -7.45 -7.72 10.39
C ILE A 11 -6.30 -7.02 11.11
N ASP A 12 -5.50 -7.79 11.83
CA ASP A 12 -4.31 -7.35 12.55
C ASP A 12 -3.04 -7.46 11.70
N HIS A 13 -3.01 -8.38 10.73
CA HIS A 13 -1.89 -8.57 9.81
C HIS A 13 -2.33 -9.17 8.46
N VAL A 14 -1.45 -9.04 7.46
CA VAL A 14 -1.60 -9.73 6.17
C VAL A 14 -0.82 -11.05 6.23
N PRO A 15 -1.46 -12.22 6.04
CA PRO A 15 -0.79 -13.51 6.12
C PRO A 15 0.26 -13.69 5.00
N SER A 16 1.46 -14.16 5.35
CA SER A 16 2.54 -14.45 4.40
C SER A 16 2.33 -15.72 3.58
N VAL A 17 1.39 -16.59 3.99
CA VAL A 17 1.15 -17.92 3.40
C VAL A 17 0.24 -17.85 2.16
N LEU A 18 -0.34 -16.68 1.87
CA LEU A 18 -1.24 -16.50 0.73
C LEU A 18 -0.45 -16.33 -0.57
N GLY A 19 -0.45 -17.35 -1.43
CA GLY A 19 0.16 -17.27 -2.76
C GLY A 19 -0.57 -16.34 -3.75
N SER A 20 -1.81 -15.93 -3.45
CA SER A 20 -2.60 -15.05 -4.31
C SER A 20 -2.34 -13.58 -4.02
N GLN A 21 -1.72 -12.88 -4.98
CA GLN A 21 -1.49 -11.44 -4.92
C GLN A 21 -2.77 -10.63 -4.71
N PHE A 22 -3.90 -11.09 -5.26
CA PHE A 22 -5.19 -10.42 -5.09
C PHE A 22 -5.69 -10.46 -3.64
N VAL A 23 -5.58 -11.63 -2.99
CA VAL A 23 -6.02 -11.79 -1.60
C VAL A 23 -5.11 -10.99 -0.67
N MET A 24 -3.79 -11.02 -0.90
CA MET A 24 -2.84 -10.19 -0.14
C MET A 24 -3.15 -8.70 -0.26
N ARG A 25 -3.46 -8.21 -1.48
CA ARG A 25 -3.81 -6.81 -1.69
C ARG A 25 -5.15 -6.44 -1.05
N LEU A 26 -6.13 -7.35 -1.05
CA LEU A 26 -7.41 -7.12 -0.40
C LEU A 26 -7.25 -7.00 1.13
N ALA A 27 -6.51 -7.94 1.74
CA ALA A 27 -6.20 -7.91 3.17
C ALA A 27 -5.45 -6.63 3.56
N ALA A 28 -4.44 -6.23 2.77
CA ALA A 28 -3.69 -5.01 3.00
C ALA A 28 -4.56 -3.74 2.91
N LYS A 29 -5.49 -3.66 1.94
CA LYS A 29 -6.46 -2.55 1.85
C LYS A 29 -7.34 -2.45 3.09
N ALA A 30 -7.83 -3.58 3.59
CA ALA A 30 -8.67 -3.61 4.76
C ALA A 30 -7.88 -3.25 6.04
N LEU A 31 -6.65 -3.72 6.18
CA LEU A 31 -5.74 -3.34 7.27
C LEU A 31 -5.45 -1.83 7.28
N LEU A 32 -5.11 -1.24 6.12
CA LEU A 32 -4.89 0.21 6.01
C LEU A 32 -6.13 1.01 6.46
N ARG A 33 -7.33 0.52 6.12
CA ARG A 33 -8.58 1.16 6.51
C ARG A 33 -8.84 1.08 8.02
N GLU A 34 -8.54 -0.06 8.65
CA GLU A 34 -8.64 -0.20 10.11
C GLU A 34 -7.66 0.75 10.82
N LEU A 35 -6.39 0.78 10.39
CA LEU A 35 -5.36 1.65 10.96
C LEU A 35 -5.69 3.14 10.80
N TRP A 36 -6.27 3.54 9.66
CA TRP A 36 -6.70 4.92 9.44
C TRP A 36 -7.86 5.33 10.34
N ASN A 37 -8.83 4.42 10.55
CA ASN A 37 -10.02 4.69 11.36
C ASN A 37 -9.72 4.72 12.87
N ASP A 38 -8.68 4.03 13.33
CA ASP A 38 -8.42 3.89 14.76
C ASP A 38 -7.91 5.18 15.44
N GLN A 39 -7.63 6.28 14.70
CA GLN A 39 -7.37 7.70 15.07
C GLN A 39 -6.45 8.05 16.27
N LYS A 40 -6.17 7.11 17.18
CA LYS A 40 -5.53 7.35 18.48
C LYS A 40 -4.03 7.55 18.38
N THR A 41 -3.41 7.01 17.34
CA THR A 41 -2.04 7.31 16.91
C THR A 41 -1.86 6.74 15.50
N ILE A 42 -2.04 7.57 14.48
CA ILE A 42 -1.74 7.17 13.10
C ILE A 42 -0.21 7.05 12.98
N ASP A 43 0.28 5.82 12.94
CA ASP A 43 1.67 5.53 12.59
C ASP A 43 1.85 5.68 11.07
N LYS A 44 2.37 6.85 10.68
CA LYS A 44 2.61 7.18 9.27
C LYS A 44 3.58 6.21 8.61
N GLU A 45 4.62 5.78 9.33
CA GLU A 45 5.66 4.91 8.80
C GLU A 45 5.10 3.51 8.52
N LEU A 46 4.28 2.99 9.43
CA LEU A 46 3.56 1.73 9.22
C LEU A 46 2.66 1.78 7.98
N LEU A 47 1.89 2.86 7.80
CA LEU A 47 1.02 3.02 6.64
C LEU A 47 1.79 3.07 5.32
N VAL A 48 2.91 3.79 5.29
CA VAL A 48 3.82 3.84 4.12
C VAL A 48 4.41 2.46 3.82
N ASN A 49 4.86 1.73 4.85
CA ASN A 49 5.45 0.41 4.68
C ASN A 49 4.45 -0.60 4.11
N ILE A 50 3.21 -0.60 4.61
CA ILE A 50 2.14 -1.47 4.08
C ILE A 50 1.80 -1.08 2.63
N SER A 51 1.67 0.22 2.37
CA SER A 51 1.37 0.79 1.04
C SER A 51 2.36 0.30 -0.02
N ILE A 52 3.66 0.55 0.20
CA ILE A 52 4.73 0.18 -0.73
C ILE A 52 4.86 -1.34 -0.88
N LYS A 53 4.75 -2.10 0.23
CA LYS A 53 4.89 -3.57 0.21
C LYS A 53 3.83 -4.25 -0.66
N TYR A 54 2.60 -3.73 -0.66
CA TYR A 54 1.48 -4.37 -1.35
C TYR A 54 1.02 -3.62 -2.61
N GLY A 55 1.64 -2.50 -2.97
CA GLY A 55 1.28 -1.75 -4.17
C GLY A 55 -0.12 -1.13 -4.06
N ILE A 56 -0.42 -0.50 -2.94
CA ILE A 56 -1.75 0.05 -2.60
C ILE A 56 -1.57 1.45 -2.06
N LEU A 57 -2.19 2.43 -2.70
CA LEU A 57 -2.15 3.82 -2.24
C LEU A 57 -2.66 3.98 -0.81
N CYS A 58 -1.94 4.78 -0.04
CA CYS A 58 -2.37 5.35 1.23
C CYS A 58 -2.22 6.89 1.16
N PRO A 59 -2.75 7.65 2.14
CA PRO A 59 -2.66 9.11 2.16
C PRO A 59 -1.23 9.69 2.15
N TYR A 60 -0.21 8.84 2.36
CA TYR A 60 1.20 9.22 2.43
C TYR A 60 2.03 8.68 1.25
N THR A 61 1.41 8.12 0.22
CA THR A 61 2.11 7.58 -0.96
C THR A 61 1.44 8.03 -2.27
N ALA A 62 2.23 8.06 -3.35
CA ALA A 62 1.75 8.29 -4.70
C ALA A 62 2.44 7.37 -5.71
N PHE A 63 1.78 7.12 -6.84
CA PHE A 63 2.43 6.56 -8.02
C PHE A 63 3.02 7.68 -8.86
N ILE A 64 4.32 7.64 -9.09
CA ILE A 64 5.02 8.50 -10.04
C ILE A 64 5.38 7.70 -11.29
N GLY A 65 5.19 8.32 -12.46
CA GLY A 65 5.72 7.79 -13.71
C GLY A 65 7.21 8.08 -13.80
N VAL A 66 8.03 7.03 -13.84
CA VAL A 66 9.48 7.15 -14.01
C VAL A 66 9.82 6.76 -15.45
N GLU A 67 10.37 7.71 -16.19
CA GLU A 67 10.88 7.49 -17.54
C GLU A 67 12.14 6.61 -17.46
N ARG A 68 12.13 5.43 -18.09
CA ARG A 68 13.37 4.70 -18.37
C ARG A 68 13.90 5.10 -19.74
N ARG A 69 14.97 5.90 -19.74
CA ARG A 69 15.76 6.15 -20.95
C ARG A 69 16.69 4.97 -21.18
N PHE A 70 16.41 4.17 -22.20
CA PHE A 70 17.39 3.19 -22.69
C PHE A 70 18.37 3.91 -23.60
N ASN A 71 19.67 3.73 -23.37
CA ASN A 71 20.71 4.30 -24.23
C ASN A 71 20.90 3.43 -25.48
N THR A 72 19.83 3.28 -26.25
CA THR A 72 19.82 2.57 -27.53
C THR A 72 19.46 3.56 -28.61
N ASN A 73 20.44 3.85 -29.46
CA ASN A 73 20.31 4.71 -30.62
C ASN A 73 19.27 4.06 -31.56
N ASN A 74 18.14 4.75 -31.78
CA ASN A 74 17.16 4.57 -32.87
C ASN A 74 15.80 3.92 -32.61
N GLU A 75 15.32 3.76 -31.38
CA GLU A 75 13.89 3.49 -31.18
C GLU A 75 13.32 4.36 -30.06
N SER A 76 12.05 4.77 -30.21
CA SER A 76 11.33 5.67 -29.32
C SER A 76 11.36 5.18 -27.87
N ASN A 77 12.34 5.65 -27.10
CA ASN A 77 12.58 5.28 -25.70
C ASN A 77 11.58 5.96 -24.76
N ILE A 78 10.30 5.55 -24.81
CA ILE A 78 9.27 6.04 -23.87
C ILE A 78 8.68 4.83 -23.13
N ASP A 79 9.52 4.12 -22.35
CA ASP A 79 9.05 3.13 -21.37
C ASP A 79 8.79 3.87 -20.04
N MET A 80 7.54 4.25 -19.81
CA MET A 80 7.10 4.87 -18.56
C MET A 80 6.70 3.78 -17.56
N LYS A 81 7.45 3.65 -16.46
CA LYS A 81 7.10 2.72 -15.37
C LYS A 81 6.52 3.45 -14.18
N LEU A 82 5.37 2.99 -13.69
CA LEU A 82 4.80 3.50 -12.43
C LEU A 82 5.57 2.94 -11.24
N ARG A 83 5.98 3.82 -10.33
CA ARG A 83 6.60 3.46 -9.06
C ARG A 83 5.87 4.14 -7.92
N GLU A 84 5.53 3.37 -6.90
CA GLU A 84 4.99 3.91 -5.65
C GLU A 84 6.11 4.54 -4.83
N VAL A 85 5.89 5.75 -4.33
CA VAL A 85 6.85 6.51 -3.51
C VAL A 85 6.14 7.17 -2.33
N PRO A 86 6.83 7.31 -1.18
CA PRO A 86 6.31 8.12 -0.08
C PRO A 86 6.30 9.60 -0.46
N ILE A 87 5.29 10.32 0.03
CA ILE A 87 5.18 11.77 -0.10
C ILE A 87 5.53 12.38 1.25
N MET A 88 6.56 13.24 1.28
CA MET A 88 6.82 14.09 2.45
C MET A 88 5.85 15.28 2.36
N ILE A 89 4.90 15.36 3.30
CA ILE A 89 3.96 16.48 3.46
C ILE A 89 4.25 17.15 4.80
#